data_AF-A0A2P6F910-F1
#
_entry.id   AF-A0A2P6F910-F1
#
_cell.length_a   1.000
_cell.length_b   1.000
_cell.length_c   1.000
_cell.angle_alpha   90.00
_cell.angle_beta   90.00
_cell.angle_gamma   90.00
#
_symmetry.space_group_name_H-M   'P 1'
#
loop_
_entity.id
_entity.type
_entity.pdbx_description
1 polymer ?
#
loop_
_entity_poly.entity_id
_entity_poly.type
_entity_poly.pdbx_seq_one_letter_code
_entity_poly.pdbx_strand_id
1 'polypeptide(L)' 'MIKIGIDPSGTGTTAIVIYEDNKLIKQNEFTSKYWKEHYKFIDEFIDEYYIQIIM' A
#
# COMPACT_ATOMS: atom_id res chain seq x y z
N MET A 1 -15.60 7.83 -1.57
CA MET A 1 -14.41 8.37 -0.85
C MET A 1 -13.35 7.29 -0.78
N ILE A 2 -12.18 7.57 -1.34
CA ILE A 2 -11.03 6.65 -1.29
C ILE A 2 -10.23 6.92 -0.01
N LYS A 3 -9.80 5.87 0.68
CA LYS A 3 -8.86 5.93 1.82
C LYS A 3 -7.73 4.94 1.61
N ILE A 4 -6.51 5.35 1.95
CA ILE A 4 -5.33 4.49 1.92
C ILE A 4 -4.83 4.33 3.36
N GLY A 5 -4.67 3.09 3.80
CA GLY A 5 -4.03 2.75 5.07
C GLY A 5 -2.66 2.14 4.82
N ILE A 6 -1.64 2.60 5.55
CA ILE A 6 -0.27 2.08 5.47
C ILE A 6 0.17 1.78 6.90
N ASP A 7 0.56 0.53 7.16
CA ASP A 7 0.98 0.06 8.48
C ASP A 7 2.35 -0.63 8.40
N PRO A 8 3.45 0.10 8.66
CA PRO A 8 4.77 -0.49 8.81
C PRO A 8 4.99 -1.02 10.23
N SER A 9 5.41 -2.28 10.35
CA SER A 9 5.71 -2.94 11.61
C SER A 9 7.21 -2.93 11.93
N GLY A 10 7.53 -3.02 13.23
CA GLY A 10 8.91 -3.23 13.69
C GLY A 10 9.49 -4.61 13.34
N THR A 11 8.68 -5.53 12.79
CA THR A 11 9.11 -6.87 12.35
C THR A 11 9.62 -6.89 10.91
N GLY A 12 9.65 -5.74 10.23
CA GLY A 12 10.06 -5.65 8.83
C GLY A 12 8.94 -5.98 7.86
N THR A 13 7.68 -5.76 8.23
CA THR A 13 6.52 -5.96 7.34
C THR A 13 5.81 -4.63 7.15
N THR A 14 5.32 -4.35 5.95
CA THR A 14 4.41 -3.21 5.70
C THR A 14 3.18 -3.72 4.99
N ALA A 15 2.02 -3.43 5.56
CA ALA A 15 0.73 -3.63 4.91
C ALA A 15 0.26 -2.32 4.30
N ILE A 16 -0.33 -2.41 3.11
CA ILE A 16 -1.04 -1.30 2.46
C ILE A 16 -2.44 -1.77 2.06
N VAL A 17 -3.44 -0.95 2.35
CA VAL A 17 -4.84 -1.24 2.10
C VAL A 17 -5.52 -0.03 1.46
N ILE A 18 -6.44 -0.30 0.54
CA ILE A 18 -7.27 0.71 -0.10
C ILE A 18 -8.73 0.41 0.19
N TYR A 19 -9.43 1.43 0.67
CA TYR A 19 -10.87 1.41 0.86
C TYR A 19 -11.55 2.37 -0.09
N GLU A 20 -12.68 1.95 -0.65
CA GLU A 20 -13.64 2.80 -1.34
C GLU A 20 -14.97 2.73 -0.60
N ASP A 21 -15.48 3.89 -0.18
CA ASP A 21 -16.72 4.00 0.61
C ASP A 21 -16.73 3.10 1.86
N ASN A 22 -15.55 3.07 2.53
CA ASN A 22 -15.26 2.25 3.71
C ASN A 22 -15.27 0.73 3.46
N LYS A 23 -15.33 0.27 2.22
CA LYS A 23 -15.16 -1.15 1.85
C LYS A 23 -13.74 -1.39 1.38
N LEU A 24 -13.11 -2.45 1.88
CA LEU A 24 -11.77 -2.85 1.44
C LEU A 24 -11.84 -3.36 -0.01
N ILE A 25 -11.04 -2.76 -0.89
CA ILE A 25 -10.99 -3.12 -2.32
C ILE A 25 -9.63 -3.67 -2.75
N LYS A 26 -8.54 -3.31 -2.07
CA LYS A 26 -7.18 -3.83 -2.34
C LYS A 26 -6.41 -3.92 -1.03
N GLN A 27 -5.63 -5.00 -0.88
CA GLN A 27 -4.69 -5.19 0.23
C GLN A 27 -3.44 -5.83 -0.34
N ASN A 28 -2.28 -5.40 0.14
CA ASN A 28 -1.01 -6.04 -0.16
C ASN A 28 -0.03 -5.91 1.01
N GLU A 29 0.89 -6.85 1.11
CA GLU A 29 1.88 -6.89 2.19
C GLU A 29 3.27 -7.13 1.60
N PHE A 30 4.25 -6.45 2.19
CA PHE A 30 5.65 -6.59 1.82
C PHE A 30 6.51 -6.79 3.06
N THR A 31 7.40 -7.79 3.01
CA THR A 31 8.31 -8.09 4.11
C THR A 31 9.76 -7.97 3.65
N SER A 32 10.53 -7.12 4.31
CA SER A 32 11.97 -6.97 4.13
C SER A 32 12.63 -6.45 5.40
N LYS A 33 13.94 -6.68 5.51
CA LYS A 33 14.76 -6.03 6.54
C LYS A 33 15.24 -4.63 6.13
N TYR A 34 15.05 -4.24 4.87
CA TYR A 34 15.59 -3.02 4.30
C TYR A 34 14.50 -1.96 4.09
N TRP A 35 14.51 -0.91 4.91
CA TRP A 35 13.49 0.15 4.86
C TRP A 35 13.32 0.84 3.50
N LYS A 36 14.40 0.91 2.71
CA LYS A 36 14.35 1.46 1.35
C LYS A 36 13.43 0.65 0.43
N GLU A 37 13.36 -0.66 0.61
CA GLU A 37 12.50 -1.53 -0.19
C GLU A 37 11.02 -1.35 0.19
N HIS A 38 10.72 -1.10 1.47
CA HIS A 38 9.37 -0.75 1.92
C HIS A 38 8.87 0.56 1.29
N TYR A 39 9.71 1.59 1.28
CA TYR A 39 9.38 2.85 0.62
C TYR A 39 9.07 2.63 -0.87
N LYS A 40 9.93 1.88 -1.56
CA LYS A 40 9.74 1.56 -2.98
C LYS A 40 8.44 0.78 -3.23
N PHE A 41 8.14 -0.21 -2.38
CA PHE A 41 6.90 -0.97 -2.45
C PHE A 41 5.66 -0.08 -2.29
N ILE A 42 5.66 0.84 -1.33
CA ILE A 42 4.55 1.77 -1.11
C ILE A 42 4.36 2.68 -2.34
N ASP A 43 5.45 3.25 -2.85
CA ASP A 43 5.47 4.16 -4.00
C ASP A 43 4.89 3.48 -5.25
N GLU A 44 5.43 2.30 -5.60
CA GLU A 44 4.98 1.51 -6.76
C GLU A 44 3.51 1.08 -6.63
N PHE A 45 3.07 0.68 -5.43
CA PHE A 45 1.68 0.28 -5.20
C PHE A 45 0.69 1.44 -5.37
N ILE A 46 1.05 2.62 -4.87
CA ILE A 46 0.23 3.82 -4.99
C ILE A 46 0.14 4.26 -6.46
N ASP A 47 1.27 4.31 -7.16
CA ASP A 47 1.32 4.68 -8.58
C ASP A 47 0.49 3.72 -9.44
N GLU A 48 0.62 2.40 -9.23
CA GLU A 48 -0.17 1.39 -9.95
C GLU A 48 -1.68 1.61 -9.75
N TYR A 49 -2.09 1.93 -8.53
CA TYR A 49 -3.50 2.19 -8.23
C TYR A 49 -4.00 3.51 -8.83
N TYR A 50 -3.21 4.59 -8.79
CA TYR A 50 -3.58 5.85 -9.43
C TYR A 50 -3.76 5.70 -10.94
N ILE A 51 -2.87 4.95 -11.60
CA ILE A 51 -2.99 4.63 -13.03
C ILE A 51 -4.30 3.87 -13.31
N GLN A 52 -4.66 2.89 -12.48
CA GLN A 52 -5.91 2.12 -12.62
C GLN A 52 -7.18 2.95 -12.47
N ILE A 53 -7.14 4.08 -11.77
CA ILE A 53 -8.31 4.97 -11.63
C ILE A 53 -8.42 5.96 -12.79
N ILE A 54 -7.28 6.46 -13.29
CA ILE A 54 -7.25 7.54 -14.28
C ILE A 54 -7.46 7.02 -15.71
N MET A 55 -7.08 5.77 -15.99
CA MET A 55 -7.24 5.12 -17.28
C MET A 55 -8.54 4.31 -17.36
#